data_AF-A0A8X8GZL7-F1
#
_entry.id   AF-A0A8X8GZL7-F1
#
_cell.length_a   1.000
_cell.length_b   1.000
_cell.length_c   1.000
_cell.angle_alpha   90.00
_cell.angle_beta   90.00
_cell.angle_gamma   90.00
#
_symmetry.space_group_name_H-M   'P 1'
#
loop_
_entity.id
_entity.type
_entity.pdbx_description
1 polymer ?
#
loop_
_entity_poly.entity_id
_entity_poly.type
_entity_poly.pdbx_seq_one_letter_code
_entity_poly.pdbx_strand_id
1 'polypeptide(L)'
;MKIDTALTDNANLPGHACQLFRAEDIYVCAGANMGDVLGEADDVCPGDSYELADDASPQRLVVAWTHDSGTPRVAQQSGIGSPGDPVTLSGRYTLMAPDGDKVELVLLRLEGARGGLYVLPLSPMGARTEYTLLKVEEAPSATRLSDLLCVSFARGTMITLADGSQRMIDTLEPGQKLLTRDHGAQPIRWVGRATLRAVGAFAPVVISRGALGNAGDLIVSQHHRMFLYQRDRLVGQRTSELLVQAKHLVNRDTIFLREGGFVDYFSLVFDRHEIIYAEGIPAESLMVNDATVSRLPPELADEVKARFPGLSQNQHFGTEATRQLLDMIWAAPTRQFGRGGGR
;
A
#
# COMPACT_ATOMS: atom_id res chain seq x y z
N MET A 1 44.42 27.13 21.30
CA MET A 1 43.78 28.02 20.30
C MET A 1 42.57 27.25 19.79
N LYS A 2 41.38 27.64 20.27
CA LYS A 2 40.10 27.01 19.89
C LYS A 2 39.85 27.30 18.41
N ILE A 3 39.47 26.29 17.63
CA ILE A 3 38.99 26.47 16.27
C ILE A 3 37.46 26.40 16.37
N ASP A 4 36.83 27.50 15.99
CA ASP A 4 35.40 27.73 16.07
C ASP A 4 34.60 26.73 15.24
N THR A 5 33.61 26.13 15.90
CA THR A 5 32.53 25.34 15.32
C THR A 5 31.46 26.29 14.80
N ALA A 6 31.35 26.46 13.49
CA ALA A 6 30.20 27.13 12.87
C ALA A 6 29.98 26.62 11.44
N LEU A 7 29.31 25.48 11.32
CA LEU A 7 28.55 25.05 10.14
C LEU A 7 27.33 24.27 10.67
N THR A 8 26.40 25.00 11.27
CA THR A 8 25.00 24.57 11.41
C THR A 8 24.37 24.63 10.02
N ASP A 9 24.47 23.54 9.25
CA ASP A 9 23.60 23.33 8.09
C ASP A 9 22.45 22.43 8.54
N ASN A 10 21.34 23.09 8.82
CA ASN A 10 20.09 22.48 9.25
C ASN A 10 19.46 21.78 8.03
N ALA A 11 19.90 20.55 7.75
CA ALA A 11 19.41 19.74 6.64
C ALA A 11 17.93 19.36 6.88
N ASN A 12 17.03 20.22 6.45
CA ASN A 12 15.60 19.99 6.44
C ASN A 12 15.30 18.84 5.45
N LEU A 13 14.92 17.67 5.97
CA LEU A 13 14.45 16.54 5.15
C LEU A 13 13.17 16.98 4.38
N PRO A 14 13.00 16.59 3.11
CA PRO A 14 11.79 16.89 2.35
C PRO A 14 10.56 16.25 3.03
N GLY A 15 9.50 17.01 3.21
CA GLY A 15 8.28 16.54 3.88
C GLY A 15 7.47 15.54 3.05
N HIS A 16 6.83 14.58 3.71
CA HIS A 16 6.09 13.44 3.16
C HIS A 16 4.60 13.72 3.03
N ALA A 17 4.01 13.52 1.85
CA ALA A 17 2.60 13.85 1.61
C ALA A 17 1.65 12.64 1.78
N CYS A 18 0.50 12.82 2.44
CA CYS A 18 -0.61 11.87 2.49
C CYS A 18 -1.97 12.58 2.36
N GLN A 19 -3.03 11.82 2.07
CA GLN A 19 -4.40 12.30 1.97
C GLN A 19 -5.20 11.82 3.18
N LEU A 20 -5.88 12.76 3.83
CA LEU A 20 -6.63 12.53 5.06
C LEU A 20 -8.07 13.01 4.89
N PHE A 21 -8.97 12.48 5.69
CA PHE A 21 -10.29 13.06 5.91
C PHE A 21 -10.32 13.72 7.28
N ARG A 22 -11.21 14.68 7.50
CA ARG A 22 -11.44 15.14 8.86
C ARG A 22 -12.20 14.05 9.60
N ALA A 23 -11.92 13.88 10.88
CA ALA A 23 -12.64 12.90 11.67
C ALA A 23 -14.15 13.22 11.72
N GLU A 24 -14.53 14.50 11.61
CA GLU A 24 -15.92 14.96 11.51
C GLU A 24 -16.64 14.52 10.22
N ASP A 25 -15.91 14.17 9.17
CA ASP A 25 -16.48 13.69 7.91
C ASP A 25 -16.90 12.20 7.99
N ILE A 26 -16.50 11.49 9.05
CA ILE A 26 -16.81 10.08 9.29
C ILE A 26 -17.67 10.00 10.54
N TYR A 27 -18.93 9.58 10.39
CA TYR A 27 -19.91 9.62 11.46
C TYR A 27 -20.64 8.29 11.62
N VAL A 28 -21.16 8.03 12.81
CA VAL A 28 -21.94 6.83 13.12
C VAL A 28 -23.32 6.97 12.49
N CYS A 29 -23.60 6.14 11.48
CA CYS A 29 -24.90 6.09 10.80
C CYS A 29 -25.83 5.02 11.37
N ALA A 30 -25.31 4.06 12.15
CA ALA A 30 -26.09 3.13 12.96
C ALA A 30 -25.30 2.65 14.19
N GLY A 31 -25.94 2.50 15.35
CA GLY A 31 -25.27 1.98 16.55
C GLY A 31 -25.61 2.72 17.84
N ALA A 32 -24.82 2.46 18.87
CA ALA A 32 -24.92 3.07 20.19
C ALA A 32 -24.63 4.58 20.16
N ASN A 33 -23.62 5.00 19.38
CA ASN A 33 -23.21 6.40 19.27
C ASN A 33 -23.81 7.09 18.04
N MET A 34 -25.05 6.75 17.67
CA MET A 34 -25.73 7.28 16.47
C MET A 34 -25.60 8.80 16.34
N GLY A 35 -25.04 9.27 15.23
CA GLY A 35 -24.83 10.68 14.93
C GLY A 35 -23.51 11.27 15.43
N ASP A 36 -22.75 10.55 16.26
CA ASP A 36 -21.44 10.99 16.71
C ASP A 36 -20.40 10.82 15.60
N VAL A 37 -19.34 11.63 15.65
CA VAL A 37 -18.21 11.56 14.70
C VAL A 37 -17.17 10.55 15.18
N LEU A 38 -16.29 10.09 14.28
CA LEU A 38 -15.18 9.22 14.66
C LEU A 38 -14.24 9.97 15.61
N GLY A 39 -14.18 9.54 16.86
CA GLY A 39 -13.38 10.15 17.92
C GLY A 39 -12.18 9.31 18.32
N GLU A 40 -11.59 9.61 19.49
CA GLU A 40 -10.51 8.80 20.06
C GLU A 40 -11.02 7.44 20.56
N ALA A 41 -10.12 6.58 21.04
CA ALA A 41 -10.47 5.20 21.38
C ALA A 41 -11.56 5.09 22.45
N ASP A 42 -11.62 6.04 23.38
CA ASP A 42 -12.61 6.10 24.45
C ASP A 42 -13.99 6.63 23.97
N ASP A 43 -14.04 7.27 22.80
CA ASP A 43 -15.25 7.90 22.27
C ASP A 43 -16.02 7.00 21.29
N VAL A 44 -15.50 5.80 20.99
CA VAL A 44 -16.08 4.90 19.98
C VAL A 44 -16.60 3.60 20.58
N CYS A 45 -17.62 3.02 19.95
CA CYS A 45 -18.18 1.74 20.38
C CYS A 45 -18.01 0.66 19.29
N PRO A 46 -17.26 -0.43 19.54
CA PRO A 46 -17.26 -1.57 18.62
C PRO A 46 -18.68 -2.13 18.43
N GLY A 47 -19.07 -2.33 17.17
CA GLY A 47 -20.44 -2.64 16.76
C GLY A 47 -21.16 -1.47 16.09
N ASP A 48 -20.69 -0.24 16.28
CA ASP A 48 -21.22 0.93 15.57
C ASP A 48 -20.80 0.91 14.11
N SER A 49 -21.72 1.30 13.24
CA SER A 49 -21.53 1.46 11.81
C SER A 49 -21.25 2.92 11.46
N TYR A 50 -20.15 3.14 10.76
CA TYR A 50 -19.68 4.45 10.32
C TYR A 50 -19.87 4.65 8.83
N GLU A 51 -20.09 5.89 8.41
CA GLU A 51 -20.19 6.30 7.01
C GLU A 51 -19.29 7.51 6.76
N LEU A 52 -18.64 7.55 5.59
CA LEU A 52 -17.97 8.75 5.08
C LEU A 52 -18.99 9.63 4.37
N ALA A 53 -19.07 10.91 4.76
CA ALA A 53 -19.95 11.89 4.15
C ALA A 53 -19.72 12.04 2.64
N ASP A 54 -20.79 12.30 1.89
CA ASP A 54 -20.77 12.37 0.42
C ASP A 54 -20.03 13.60 -0.12
N ASP A 55 -19.95 14.66 0.69
CA ASP A 55 -19.21 15.90 0.42
C ASP A 55 -17.81 15.93 1.04
N ALA A 56 -17.38 14.82 1.68
CA ALA A 56 -16.07 14.71 2.27
C ALA A 56 -14.97 14.85 1.20
N SER A 57 -14.07 15.80 1.41
CA SER A 57 -12.97 16.06 0.49
C SER A 57 -11.63 15.71 1.13
N PRO A 58 -10.78 14.88 0.47
CA PRO A 58 -9.49 14.51 1.03
C PRO A 58 -8.59 15.75 1.14
N GLN A 59 -8.00 15.92 2.31
CA GLN A 59 -7.09 17.00 2.65
C GLN A 59 -5.64 16.51 2.64
N ARG A 60 -4.76 17.29 2.03
CA ARG A 60 -3.35 16.95 1.90
C ARG A 60 -2.58 17.34 3.17
N LEU A 61 -2.02 16.36 3.88
CA LEU A 61 -1.01 16.59 4.91
C LEU A 61 0.38 16.40 4.31
N VAL A 62 1.33 17.26 4.69
CA VAL A 62 2.76 17.00 4.47
C VAL A 62 3.46 16.95 5.82
N VAL A 63 4.21 15.89 6.11
CA VAL A 63 4.89 15.64 7.40
C VAL A 63 6.41 15.57 7.23
N ALA A 64 7.15 16.35 8.01
CA ALA A 64 8.61 16.31 8.10
C ALA A 64 9.04 15.69 9.43
N TRP A 65 10.15 14.97 9.42
CA TRP A 65 10.76 14.42 10.63
C TRP A 65 11.99 15.26 10.99
N THR A 66 12.08 15.69 12.25
CA THR A 66 13.32 16.28 12.76
C THR A 66 14.13 15.20 13.47
N HIS A 67 15.43 15.16 13.16
CA HIS A 67 16.38 14.15 13.67
C HIS A 67 16.40 14.01 15.20
N ASP A 68 15.92 15.02 15.94
CA ASP A 68 16.03 15.10 17.40
C ASP A 68 14.73 14.81 18.18
N SER A 69 13.55 14.78 17.54
CA SER A 69 12.28 14.80 18.31
C SER A 69 11.40 13.56 18.24
N GLY A 70 11.73 12.56 17.41
CA GLY A 70 10.98 11.30 17.26
C GLY A 70 9.52 11.43 16.79
N THR A 71 8.96 12.64 16.83
CA THR A 71 7.57 12.97 16.55
C THR A 71 7.51 13.71 15.21
N PRO A 72 6.71 13.23 14.24
CA PRO A 72 6.58 13.90 12.96
C PRO A 72 5.91 15.27 13.14
N ARG A 73 6.23 16.22 12.26
CA ARG A 73 5.71 17.59 12.30
C ARG A 73 5.14 18.00 10.95
N VAL A 74 4.14 18.86 10.93
CA VAL A 74 3.57 19.41 9.70
C VAL A 74 4.65 20.20 8.94
N ALA A 75 4.77 19.99 7.63
CA ALA A 75 5.72 20.68 6.76
C ALA A 75 5.08 21.88 6.03
N GLN A 76 5.90 22.77 5.47
CA GLN A 76 5.46 24.01 4.80
C GLN A 76 4.46 23.83 3.65
N GLN A 77 4.42 22.65 3.01
CA GLN A 77 3.55 22.37 1.85
C GLN A 77 2.24 21.65 2.22
N SER A 78 1.94 21.51 3.51
CA SER A 78 0.71 20.91 3.99
C SER A 78 -0.49 21.81 3.72
N GLY A 79 -1.60 21.22 3.27
CA GLY A 79 -2.90 21.90 3.13
C GLY A 79 -3.66 22.05 4.44
N ILE A 80 -3.20 21.35 5.50
CA ILE A 80 -3.79 21.34 6.84
C ILE A 80 -2.73 21.50 7.92
N GLY A 81 -3.14 21.98 9.10
CA GLY A 81 -2.22 22.33 10.20
C GLY A 81 -1.31 23.52 9.87
N SER A 82 -0.42 23.85 10.79
CA SER A 82 0.58 24.89 10.63
C SER A 82 1.98 24.25 10.57
N PRO A 83 2.88 24.73 9.70
CA PRO A 83 4.23 24.18 9.62
C PRO A 83 4.93 24.20 10.99
N GLY A 84 5.46 23.05 11.41
CA GLY A 84 6.07 22.83 12.72
C GLY A 84 5.16 22.16 13.75
N ASP A 85 3.84 22.12 13.53
CA ASP A 85 2.87 21.50 14.43
C ASP A 85 3.17 19.99 14.59
N PRO A 86 3.24 19.45 15.82
CA PRO A 86 3.35 18.02 16.04
C PRO A 86 2.20 17.23 15.42
N VAL A 87 2.52 16.06 14.87
CA VAL A 87 1.56 15.06 14.38
C VAL A 87 1.71 13.81 15.24
N THR A 88 0.65 13.44 15.94
CA THR A 88 0.63 12.27 16.83
C THR A 88 -0.39 11.24 16.34
N LEU A 89 -0.11 9.97 16.64
CA LEU A 89 -0.98 8.85 16.33
C LEU A 89 -1.92 8.61 17.52
N SER A 90 -3.19 8.94 17.39
CA SER A 90 -4.18 8.77 18.47
C SER A 90 -4.71 7.35 18.54
N GLY A 91 -4.86 6.67 17.40
CA GLY A 91 -5.39 5.32 17.40
C GLY A 91 -5.47 4.66 16.04
N ARG A 92 -5.86 3.40 16.04
CA ARG A 92 -6.10 2.58 14.85
C ARG A 92 -7.42 1.86 14.97
N TYR A 93 -8.18 1.87 13.88
CA TYR A 93 -9.55 1.39 13.84
C TYR A 93 -9.68 0.36 12.72
N THR A 94 -10.21 -0.81 13.04
CA THR A 94 -10.56 -1.84 12.08
C THR A 94 -12.06 -1.83 11.89
N LEU A 95 -12.53 -1.53 10.69
CA LEU A 95 -13.93 -1.55 10.32
C LEU A 95 -14.20 -2.67 9.30
N MET A 96 -15.45 -3.10 9.20
CA MET A 96 -15.93 -4.11 8.26
C MET A 96 -16.87 -3.46 7.26
N ALA A 97 -16.52 -3.54 5.98
CA ALA A 97 -17.36 -3.12 4.87
C ALA A 97 -18.54 -4.11 4.65
N PRO A 98 -19.59 -3.72 3.90
CA PRO A 98 -20.78 -4.56 3.70
C PRO A 98 -20.51 -5.84 2.90
N ASP A 99 -19.43 -5.84 2.11
CA ASP A 99 -18.96 -7.01 1.36
C ASP A 99 -18.12 -7.97 2.21
N GLY A 100 -17.90 -7.66 3.50
CA GLY A 100 -17.12 -8.44 4.44
C GLY A 100 -15.63 -8.08 4.48
N ASP A 101 -15.18 -7.13 3.66
CA ASP A 101 -13.78 -6.66 3.68
C ASP A 101 -13.48 -5.85 4.94
N LYS A 102 -12.22 -5.87 5.39
CA LYS A 102 -11.76 -5.02 6.50
C LYS A 102 -11.11 -3.76 5.97
N VAL A 103 -11.50 -2.62 6.51
CA VAL A 103 -10.88 -1.32 6.28
C VAL A 103 -10.16 -0.88 7.54
N GLU A 104 -8.89 -0.50 7.38
CA GLU A 104 -8.05 -0.02 8.47
C GLU A 104 -7.92 1.49 8.37
N LEU A 105 -8.23 2.18 9.47
CA LEU A 105 -8.09 3.63 9.60
C LEU A 105 -7.07 3.95 10.67
N VAL A 106 -6.30 5.01 10.41
CA VAL A 106 -5.36 5.58 11.36
C VAL A 106 -5.86 6.96 11.76
N LEU A 107 -6.07 7.17 13.04
CA LEU A 107 -6.45 8.48 13.59
C LEU A 107 -5.18 9.25 13.96
N LEU A 108 -5.05 10.44 13.37
CA LEU A 108 -3.96 11.38 13.58
C LEU A 108 -4.48 12.61 14.31
N ARG A 109 -3.72 13.09 15.27
CA ARG A 109 -3.94 14.37 15.92
C ARG A 109 -2.86 15.35 15.47
N LEU A 110 -3.29 16.44 14.83
CA LEU A 110 -2.45 17.59 14.56
C LEU A 110 -2.61 18.55 15.73
N GLU A 111 -1.51 18.88 16.40
CA GLU A 111 -1.51 19.89 17.47
C GLU A 111 -1.51 21.32 16.90
N GLY A 112 -1.77 22.33 17.74
CA GLY A 112 -1.71 23.75 17.35
C GLY A 112 -3.06 24.38 17.03
N ALA A 113 -3.04 25.69 16.69
CA ALA A 113 -4.24 26.52 16.54
C ALA A 113 -5.13 26.14 15.34
N ARG A 114 -4.56 25.45 14.34
CA ARG A 114 -5.27 24.86 13.19
C ARG A 114 -5.26 23.33 13.23
N GLY A 115 -4.96 22.79 14.41
CA GLY A 115 -4.94 21.36 14.68
C GLY A 115 -6.34 20.74 14.64
N GLY A 116 -6.39 19.42 14.83
CA GLY A 116 -7.63 18.67 14.79
C GLY A 116 -7.39 17.17 14.66
N LEU A 117 -8.48 16.42 14.68
CA LEU A 117 -8.46 14.99 14.42
C LEU A 117 -8.69 14.72 12.93
N TYR A 118 -7.81 13.90 12.38
CA TYR A 118 -7.81 13.54 10.97
C TYR A 118 -7.66 12.03 10.84
N VAL A 119 -8.27 11.49 9.80
CA VAL A 119 -8.31 10.05 9.54
C VAL A 119 -7.53 9.77 8.28
N LEU A 120 -6.59 8.84 8.36
CA LEU A 120 -5.86 8.27 7.24
C LEU A 120 -6.42 6.86 6.96
N PRO A 121 -7.23 6.69 5.90
CA PRO A 121 -7.60 5.36 5.45
C PRO A 121 -6.38 4.65 4.85
N LEU A 122 -6.08 3.44 5.32
CA LEU A 122 -5.04 2.58 4.73
C LEU A 122 -5.57 1.81 3.51
N SER A 123 -6.90 1.78 3.35
CA SER A 123 -7.62 1.32 2.17
C SER A 123 -8.68 2.36 1.78
N PRO A 124 -9.04 2.49 0.48
CA PRO A 124 -10.08 3.42 0.06
C PRO A 124 -11.40 3.16 0.78
N MET A 125 -12.00 4.22 1.31
CA MET A 125 -13.38 4.23 1.78
C MET A 125 -14.29 4.80 0.69
N GLY A 126 -15.43 4.16 0.47
CA GLY A 126 -16.50 4.70 -0.34
C GLY A 126 -17.36 5.64 0.49
N ALA A 127 -17.75 6.77 -0.09
CA ALA A 127 -18.83 7.58 0.46
C ALA A 127 -20.13 6.74 0.49
N ARG A 128 -21.01 7.03 1.46
CA ARG A 128 -22.33 6.38 1.57
C ARG A 128 -22.27 4.85 1.68
N THR A 129 -21.16 4.34 2.18
CA THR A 129 -20.94 2.93 2.45
C THR A 129 -20.86 2.74 3.97
N GLU A 130 -21.62 1.78 4.48
CA GLU A 130 -21.70 1.48 5.91
C GLU A 130 -20.51 0.59 6.34
N TYR A 131 -19.76 1.01 7.35
CA TYR A 131 -18.58 0.31 7.86
C TYR A 131 -18.72 0.00 9.35
N THR A 132 -18.92 -1.25 9.73
CA THR A 132 -19.06 -1.64 11.14
C THR A 132 -17.71 -1.68 11.85
N LEU A 133 -17.52 -0.88 12.89
CA LEU A 133 -16.32 -0.87 13.72
C LEU A 133 -16.19 -2.21 14.46
N LEU A 134 -15.09 -2.92 14.23
CA LEU A 134 -14.80 -4.19 14.87
C LEU A 134 -13.87 -4.03 16.07
N LYS A 135 -12.88 -3.15 15.95
CA LYS A 135 -11.78 -3.02 16.91
C LYS A 135 -11.17 -1.63 16.87
N VAL A 136 -10.76 -1.15 18.04
CA VAL A 136 -9.90 0.01 18.20
C VAL A 136 -8.63 -0.37 18.97
N GLU A 137 -7.49 0.20 18.57
CA GLU A 137 -6.21 0.12 19.28
C GLU A 137 -5.72 1.54 19.56
N GLU A 138 -5.59 1.90 20.84
CA GLU A 138 -5.13 3.22 21.29
C GLU A 138 -3.61 3.37 21.10
N ALA A 139 -3.18 4.54 20.60
CA ALA A 139 -1.78 4.95 20.46
C ALA A 139 -0.81 3.80 20.09
N PRO A 140 -1.07 3.04 19.00
CA PRO A 140 -0.29 1.84 18.73
C PRO A 140 1.17 2.21 18.49
N SER A 141 2.10 1.49 19.12
CA SER A 141 3.53 1.64 18.86
C SER A 141 3.79 1.60 17.36
N ALA A 142 4.61 2.52 16.85
CA ALA A 142 4.96 2.71 15.45
C ALA A 142 4.74 1.44 14.59
N THR A 143 3.75 1.54 13.70
CA THR A 143 3.33 0.64 12.62
C THR A 143 3.89 -0.80 12.61
N ARG A 144 2.99 -1.79 12.53
CA ARG A 144 3.38 -3.19 12.39
C ARG A 144 3.81 -3.45 10.95
N LEU A 145 4.92 -4.19 10.75
CA LEU A 145 5.41 -4.66 9.46
C LEU A 145 4.31 -5.26 8.55
N SER A 146 3.23 -5.80 9.13
CA SER A 146 2.02 -6.27 8.44
C SER A 146 1.35 -5.24 7.52
N ASP A 147 1.44 -3.95 7.85
CA ASP A 147 0.78 -2.86 7.11
C ASP A 147 1.51 -2.49 5.81
N LEU A 148 2.71 -3.02 5.65
CA LEU A 148 3.60 -2.80 4.51
C LEU A 148 3.66 -3.95 3.53
N LEU A 149 3.22 -5.13 3.96
CA LEU A 149 3.24 -6.36 3.17
C LEU A 149 2.04 -6.45 2.22
N CYS A 150 1.36 -5.32 2.02
CA CYS A 150 0.36 -5.09 0.99
C CYS A 150 0.91 -5.32 -0.44
N VAL A 151 2.24 -5.32 -0.63
CA VAL A 151 2.90 -5.75 -1.87
C VAL A 151 3.96 -6.82 -1.55
N SER A 152 3.51 -8.07 -1.52
CA SER A 152 4.37 -9.23 -1.24
C SER A 152 3.99 -10.44 -2.08
N PHE A 153 4.97 -11.28 -2.37
CA PHE A 153 4.80 -12.60 -2.97
C PHE A 153 4.86 -13.66 -1.87
N ALA A 154 4.19 -14.79 -2.05
CA ALA A 154 4.32 -15.91 -1.12
C ALA A 154 5.59 -16.71 -1.38
N ARG A 155 6.04 -17.44 -0.36
CA ARG A 155 7.12 -18.42 -0.46
C ARG A 155 6.94 -19.37 -1.65
N GLY A 156 8.07 -19.73 -2.27
CA GLY A 156 8.09 -20.64 -3.42
C GLY A 156 7.77 -19.97 -4.77
N THR A 157 7.33 -18.70 -4.78
CA THR A 157 7.15 -17.94 -6.02
C THR A 157 8.46 -17.88 -6.81
N MET A 158 8.42 -18.28 -8.07
CA MET A 158 9.56 -18.27 -8.99
C MET A 158 9.76 -16.87 -9.57
N ILE A 159 10.93 -16.28 -9.34
CA ILE A 159 11.32 -14.95 -9.83
C ILE A 159 12.39 -15.10 -10.90
N THR A 160 12.26 -14.31 -11.97
CA THR A 160 13.18 -14.37 -13.12
C THR A 160 14.44 -13.54 -12.88
N LEU A 161 15.60 -14.21 -12.91
CA LEU A 161 16.92 -13.59 -12.84
C LEU A 161 17.30 -12.90 -14.16
N ALA A 162 18.33 -12.06 -14.11
CA ALA A 162 18.86 -11.35 -15.27
C ALA A 162 19.33 -12.25 -16.43
N ASP A 163 19.72 -13.49 -16.15
CA ASP A 163 20.13 -14.49 -17.16
C ASP A 163 18.94 -15.29 -17.74
N GLY A 164 17.72 -14.97 -17.32
CA GLY A 164 16.49 -15.66 -17.72
C GLY A 164 16.20 -16.95 -16.95
N SER A 165 17.09 -17.39 -16.06
CA SER A 165 16.79 -18.48 -15.14
C SER A 165 15.78 -18.04 -14.08
N GLN A 166 15.10 -18.99 -13.45
CA GLN A 166 14.14 -18.70 -12.39
C GLN A 166 14.60 -19.28 -11.05
N ARG A 167 14.40 -18.51 -9.99
CA ARG A 167 14.75 -18.89 -8.61
C ARG A 167 13.56 -18.65 -7.69
N MET A 168 13.39 -19.52 -6.70
CA MET A 168 12.39 -19.32 -5.66
C MET A 168 12.73 -18.07 -4.85
N ILE A 169 11.72 -17.26 -4.55
CA ILE A 169 11.87 -15.99 -3.85
C ILE A 169 12.55 -16.15 -2.49
N ASP A 170 12.32 -17.26 -1.78
CA ASP A 170 12.93 -17.54 -0.48
C ASP A 170 14.40 -17.95 -0.54
N THR A 171 14.98 -18.02 -1.74
CA THR A 171 16.41 -18.25 -1.99
C THR A 171 17.15 -17.04 -2.56
N LEU A 172 16.43 -15.90 -2.67
CA LEU A 172 17.00 -14.67 -3.20
C LEU A 172 17.74 -13.90 -2.11
N GLU A 173 18.82 -13.26 -2.50
CA GLU A 173 19.68 -12.49 -1.61
C GLU A 173 19.97 -11.10 -2.20
N PRO A 174 20.17 -10.07 -1.35
CA PRO A 174 20.62 -8.76 -1.82
C PRO A 174 21.88 -8.86 -2.69
N GLY A 175 21.93 -8.06 -3.76
CA GLY A 175 23.00 -8.02 -4.75
C GLY A 175 22.75 -8.88 -5.99
N GLN A 176 21.88 -9.90 -5.90
CA GLN A 176 21.47 -10.67 -7.08
C GLN A 176 20.71 -9.79 -8.07
N LYS A 177 20.93 -9.99 -9.37
CA LYS A 177 20.28 -9.19 -10.41
C LYS A 177 19.05 -9.88 -10.96
N LEU A 178 17.91 -9.17 -10.92
CA LEU A 178 16.65 -9.63 -11.48
C LEU A 178 16.40 -8.98 -12.83
N LEU A 179 15.67 -9.69 -13.69
CA LEU A 179 15.16 -9.11 -14.92
C LEU A 179 14.03 -8.13 -14.58
N THR A 180 14.20 -6.86 -14.94
CA THR A 180 13.14 -5.86 -14.84
C THR A 180 12.64 -5.46 -16.23
N ARG A 181 11.41 -4.95 -16.29
CA ARG A 181 10.77 -4.54 -17.55
C ARG A 181 11.47 -3.35 -18.20
N ASP A 182 11.74 -2.29 -17.42
CA ASP A 182 12.06 -0.98 -17.98
C ASP A 182 13.56 -0.64 -17.88
N HIS A 183 14.25 -1.18 -16.89
CA HIS A 183 15.62 -0.80 -16.57
C HIS A 183 16.62 -1.94 -16.74
N GLY A 184 16.22 -3.05 -17.38
CA GLY A 184 17.08 -4.21 -17.58
C GLY A 184 17.43 -4.93 -16.28
N ALA A 185 18.65 -5.43 -16.16
CA ALA A 185 19.06 -6.22 -15.01
C ALA A 185 19.36 -5.34 -13.78
N GLN A 186 18.51 -5.40 -12.75
CA GLN A 186 18.65 -4.56 -11.54
C GLN A 186 18.99 -5.40 -10.29
N PRO A 187 19.91 -4.93 -9.43
CA PRO A 187 20.29 -5.64 -8.22
C PRO A 187 19.21 -5.49 -7.14
N ILE A 188 18.84 -6.61 -6.52
CA ILE A 188 18.03 -6.60 -5.30
C ILE A 188 18.80 -5.85 -4.24
N ARG A 189 18.13 -4.89 -3.61
CA ARG A 189 18.72 -4.10 -2.52
C ARG A 189 18.32 -4.63 -1.17
N TRP A 190 17.12 -5.16 -1.06
CA TRP A 190 16.62 -5.77 0.16
C TRP A 190 15.56 -6.83 -0.14
N VAL A 191 15.50 -7.84 0.73
CA VAL A 191 14.49 -8.90 0.74
C VAL A 191 13.81 -8.87 2.10
N GLY A 192 12.56 -8.41 2.12
CA GLY A 192 11.69 -8.45 3.29
C GLY A 192 11.05 -9.81 3.45
N ARG A 193 10.84 -10.23 4.70
CA ARG A 193 10.11 -11.46 5.02
C ARG A 193 9.18 -11.24 6.21
N ALA A 194 7.99 -11.81 6.15
CA ALA A 194 7.14 -11.97 7.31
C ALA A 194 6.19 -13.16 7.16
N THR A 195 5.83 -13.75 8.29
CA THR A 195 4.83 -14.82 8.34
C THR A 195 3.54 -14.24 8.90
N LEU A 196 2.47 -14.27 8.11
CA LEU A 196 1.17 -13.72 8.49
C LEU A 196 0.12 -14.83 8.50
N ARG A 197 -0.90 -14.68 9.37
CA ARG A 197 -2.07 -15.56 9.33
C ARG A 197 -2.93 -15.17 8.13
N ALA A 198 -3.32 -16.13 7.30
CA ALA A 198 -4.09 -15.87 6.08
C ALA A 198 -5.58 -15.69 6.39
N VAL A 199 -5.96 -14.51 6.89
CA VAL A 199 -7.35 -14.17 7.25
C VAL A 199 -7.65 -12.74 6.81
N GLY A 200 -8.83 -12.52 6.22
CA GLY A 200 -9.26 -11.18 5.78
C GLY A 200 -8.26 -10.55 4.82
N ALA A 201 -7.85 -9.30 5.06
CA ALA A 201 -6.91 -8.56 4.21
C ALA A 201 -5.54 -9.23 4.02
N PHE A 202 -5.15 -10.16 4.91
CA PHE A 202 -3.89 -10.90 4.82
C PHE A 202 -4.02 -12.25 4.11
N ALA A 203 -5.24 -12.68 3.77
CA ALA A 203 -5.46 -13.85 2.94
C ALA A 203 -4.90 -13.60 1.53
N PRO A 204 -3.99 -14.45 1.02
CA PRO A 204 -3.41 -14.24 -0.29
C PRO A 204 -4.45 -14.42 -1.40
N VAL A 205 -4.24 -13.67 -2.48
CA VAL A 205 -4.83 -13.98 -3.77
C VAL A 205 -3.99 -15.07 -4.42
N VAL A 206 -4.65 -16.18 -4.79
CA VAL A 206 -4.09 -17.25 -5.60
C VAL A 206 -4.53 -17.01 -7.03
N ILE A 207 -3.57 -16.76 -7.91
CA ILE A 207 -3.75 -16.74 -9.36
C ILE A 207 -3.30 -18.11 -9.85
N SER A 208 -4.26 -19.00 -10.14
CA SER A 208 -3.94 -20.36 -10.58
C SER A 208 -3.11 -20.36 -11.85
N ARG A 209 -2.28 -21.39 -12.00
CA ARG A 209 -1.47 -21.62 -13.20
C ARG A 209 -2.25 -21.37 -14.48
N GLY A 210 -1.71 -20.52 -15.34
CA GLY A 210 -2.28 -20.18 -16.65
C GLY A 210 -3.43 -19.17 -16.62
N ALA A 211 -3.95 -18.76 -15.47
CA ALA A 211 -5.07 -17.81 -15.38
C ALA A 211 -4.74 -16.45 -16.04
N LEU A 212 -3.49 -16.00 -15.92
CA LEU A 212 -2.96 -14.81 -16.59
C LEU A 212 -1.80 -15.15 -17.54
N GLY A 213 -1.65 -16.43 -17.92
CA GLY A 213 -0.47 -16.94 -18.65
C GLY A 213 0.75 -17.22 -17.77
N ASN A 214 0.60 -17.19 -16.44
CA ASN A 214 1.61 -17.58 -15.46
C ASN A 214 1.97 -19.08 -15.53
N ALA A 215 3.24 -19.39 -15.32
CA ALA A 215 3.81 -20.74 -15.48
C ALA A 215 3.42 -21.71 -14.35
N GLY A 216 3.38 -21.22 -13.10
CA GLY A 216 2.89 -21.89 -11.91
C GLY A 216 1.83 -21.06 -11.18
N ASP A 217 1.31 -21.53 -10.06
CA ASP A 217 0.40 -20.74 -9.23
C ASP A 217 1.14 -19.52 -8.67
N LEU A 218 0.64 -18.32 -8.96
CA LEU A 218 1.18 -17.09 -8.38
C LEU A 218 0.34 -16.70 -7.16
N ILE A 219 0.98 -16.64 -6.00
CA ILE A 219 0.32 -16.34 -4.73
C ILE A 219 0.89 -15.01 -4.23
N VAL A 220 0.03 -14.01 -4.10
CA VAL A 220 0.42 -12.63 -3.74
C VAL A 220 -0.53 -12.05 -2.69
N SER A 221 -0.09 -11.01 -1.99
CA SER A 221 -1.00 -10.24 -1.13
C SER A 221 -2.05 -9.48 -1.94
N GLN A 222 -3.17 -9.15 -1.32
CA GLN A 222 -4.35 -8.62 -2.00
C GLN A 222 -4.12 -7.31 -2.75
N HIS A 223 -3.27 -6.44 -2.22
CA HIS A 223 -2.97 -5.14 -2.80
C HIS A 223 -1.78 -5.16 -3.75
N HIS A 224 -1.17 -6.32 -3.98
CA HIS A 224 -0.06 -6.47 -4.91
C HIS A 224 -0.52 -6.09 -6.32
N ARG A 225 0.18 -5.15 -6.97
CA ARG A 225 -0.21 -4.72 -8.31
C ARG A 225 0.43 -5.61 -9.38
N MET A 226 -0.44 -6.18 -10.19
CA MET A 226 -0.09 -6.91 -11.39
C MET A 226 -0.04 -5.94 -12.55
N PHE A 227 1.00 -6.03 -13.37
CA PHE A 227 1.11 -5.24 -14.58
C PHE A 227 0.39 -5.96 -15.71
N LEU A 228 -0.59 -5.31 -16.33
CA LEU A 228 -1.33 -5.83 -17.47
C LEU A 228 -1.16 -4.91 -18.67
N TYR A 229 -1.03 -5.49 -19.86
CA TYR A 229 -0.99 -4.73 -21.11
C TYR A 229 -2.30 -4.91 -21.88
N GLN A 230 -2.82 -3.81 -22.42
CA GLN A 230 -4.01 -3.81 -23.28
C GLN A 230 -3.64 -3.40 -24.69
N ARG A 231 -4.11 -4.19 -25.66
CA ARG A 231 -3.83 -3.91 -27.08
C ARG A 231 -4.50 -2.61 -27.54
N ASP A 232 -5.73 -2.36 -27.08
CA ASP A 232 -6.51 -1.18 -27.43
C ASP A 232 -6.66 -0.27 -26.22
N ARG A 233 -6.29 1.01 -26.37
CA ARG A 233 -6.40 2.01 -25.30
C ARG A 233 -7.84 2.51 -25.19
N LEU A 234 -8.44 2.44 -24.01
CA LEU A 234 -9.76 3.04 -23.77
C LEU A 234 -9.71 4.57 -23.93
N VAL A 235 -10.80 5.15 -24.42
CA VAL A 235 -10.95 6.60 -24.56
C VAL A 235 -10.80 7.26 -23.19
N GLY A 236 -9.86 8.19 -23.06
CA GLY A 236 -9.55 8.89 -21.80
C GLY A 236 -8.35 8.35 -21.03
N GLN A 237 -7.81 7.17 -21.36
CA GLN A 237 -6.59 6.67 -20.72
C GLN A 237 -5.32 7.26 -21.34
N ARG A 238 -4.29 7.46 -20.50
CA ARG A 238 -3.00 8.01 -20.94
C ARG A 238 -2.14 6.93 -21.60
N THR A 239 -2.17 5.69 -21.10
CA THR A 239 -1.34 4.57 -21.57
C THR A 239 -2.17 3.30 -21.77
N SER A 240 -1.62 2.31 -22.48
CA SER A 240 -2.17 0.95 -22.62
C SER A 240 -1.72 0.01 -21.50
N GLU A 241 -1.03 0.55 -20.50
CA GLU A 241 -0.41 -0.19 -19.41
C GLU A 241 -1.25 0.02 -18.15
N LEU A 242 -1.71 -1.09 -17.57
CA LEU A 242 -2.54 -1.09 -16.38
C LEU A 242 -1.78 -1.69 -15.21
N LEU A 243 -1.93 -1.07 -14.06
CA LEU A 243 -1.53 -1.64 -12.78
C LEU A 243 -2.79 -1.99 -12.01
N VAL A 244 -2.92 -3.26 -11.62
CA VAL A 244 -4.16 -3.80 -11.07
C VAL A 244 -3.88 -4.54 -9.79
N GLN A 245 -4.49 -4.13 -8.69
CA GLN A 245 -4.37 -4.86 -7.43
C GLN A 245 -4.95 -6.28 -7.60
N ALA A 246 -4.24 -7.29 -7.10
CA ALA A 246 -4.59 -8.69 -7.25
C ALA A 246 -6.02 -9.00 -6.77
N LYS A 247 -6.50 -8.34 -5.70
CA LYS A 247 -7.87 -8.50 -5.21
C LYS A 247 -8.93 -8.13 -6.25
N HIS A 248 -8.65 -7.15 -7.10
CA HIS A 248 -9.58 -6.76 -8.16
C HIS A 248 -9.64 -7.77 -9.29
N LEU A 249 -8.67 -8.69 -9.40
CA LEU A 249 -8.66 -9.79 -10.37
C LEU A 249 -9.48 -11.01 -9.92
N VAL A 250 -9.91 -11.06 -8.64
CA VAL A 250 -10.59 -12.24 -8.06
C VAL A 250 -11.89 -12.54 -8.78
N ASN A 251 -11.98 -13.70 -9.40
CA ASN A 251 -13.17 -14.19 -10.11
C ASN A 251 -13.84 -15.38 -9.41
N ARG A 252 -13.27 -15.83 -8.27
CA ARG A 252 -13.73 -16.98 -7.45
C ARG A 252 -13.66 -18.34 -8.15
N ASP A 253 -12.91 -18.43 -9.24
CA ASP A 253 -12.67 -19.66 -9.99
C ASP A 253 -11.15 -19.86 -10.18
N THR A 254 -10.58 -19.26 -11.22
CA THR A 254 -9.14 -19.34 -11.52
C THR A 254 -8.29 -18.34 -10.73
N ILE A 255 -8.92 -17.31 -10.15
CA ILE A 255 -8.29 -16.32 -9.28
C ILE A 255 -9.16 -16.14 -8.04
N PHE A 256 -8.66 -16.54 -6.87
CA PHE A 256 -9.45 -16.61 -5.64
C PHE A 256 -8.64 -16.25 -4.39
N LEU A 257 -9.34 -15.88 -3.32
CA LEU A 257 -8.74 -15.69 -2.00
C LEU A 257 -8.61 -17.02 -1.28
N ARG A 258 -7.44 -17.29 -0.71
CA ARG A 258 -7.20 -18.49 0.09
C ARG A 258 -7.06 -18.12 1.57
N GLU A 259 -8.12 -18.39 2.33
CA GLU A 259 -8.11 -18.22 3.79
C GLU A 259 -7.63 -19.47 4.51
N GLY A 260 -7.13 -19.28 5.74
CA GLY A 260 -6.70 -20.33 6.64
C GLY A 260 -5.18 -20.57 6.64
N GLY A 261 -4.66 -20.99 7.80
CA GLY A 261 -3.24 -21.24 8.00
C GLY A 261 -2.38 -19.98 8.07
N PHE A 262 -1.11 -20.14 7.72
CA PHE A 262 -0.11 -19.08 7.70
C PHE A 262 0.54 -19.01 6.32
N VAL A 263 0.95 -17.81 5.93
CA VAL A 263 1.63 -17.54 4.66
C VAL A 263 2.91 -16.78 4.97
N ASP A 264 4.01 -17.30 4.42
CA ASP A 264 5.30 -16.64 4.40
C ASP A 264 5.33 -15.69 3.20
N TYR A 265 5.28 -14.39 3.48
CA TYR A 265 5.36 -13.31 2.51
C TYR A 265 6.79 -12.79 2.37
N PHE A 266 7.14 -12.43 1.14
CA PHE A 266 8.42 -11.88 0.74
C PHE A 266 8.21 -10.63 -0.11
N SER A 267 9.00 -9.59 0.16
CA SER A 267 8.98 -8.33 -0.59
C SER A 267 10.38 -8.01 -1.10
N LEU A 268 10.49 -7.51 -2.32
CA LEU A 268 11.76 -7.18 -2.95
C LEU A 268 11.84 -5.68 -3.15
N VAL A 269 12.97 -5.09 -2.79
CA VAL A 269 13.23 -3.65 -2.96
C VAL A 269 14.47 -3.47 -3.82
N PHE A 270 14.42 -2.46 -4.69
CA PHE A 270 15.48 -2.05 -5.60
C PHE A 270 15.81 -0.57 -5.38
N ASP A 271 16.80 -0.03 -6.11
CA ASP A 271 17.09 1.43 -6.05
C ASP A 271 15.93 2.26 -6.61
N ARG A 272 15.24 1.73 -7.62
CA ARG A 272 14.03 2.31 -8.20
C ARG A 272 12.88 1.35 -8.00
N HIS A 273 11.66 1.84 -8.10
CA HIS A 273 10.53 0.93 -8.20
C HIS A 273 10.61 0.21 -9.56
N GLU A 274 10.53 -1.12 -9.53
CA GLU A 274 10.73 -1.97 -10.70
C GLU A 274 9.52 -2.89 -10.92
N ILE A 275 9.18 -3.13 -12.18
CA ILE A 275 8.34 -4.25 -12.60
C ILE A 275 9.23 -5.46 -12.86
N ILE A 276 9.01 -6.54 -12.11
CA ILE A 276 9.76 -7.80 -12.20
C ILE A 276 8.87 -8.92 -12.73
N TYR A 277 9.46 -10.07 -13.07
CA TYR A 277 8.71 -11.22 -13.58
C TYR A 277 8.62 -12.34 -12.53
N ALA A 278 7.42 -12.54 -12.00
CA ALA A 278 7.06 -13.59 -11.05
C ALA A 278 6.16 -14.62 -11.72
N GLU A 279 6.51 -15.90 -11.66
CA GLU A 279 5.85 -16.98 -12.42
C GLU A 279 5.72 -16.67 -13.92
N GLY A 280 6.66 -15.87 -14.46
CA GLY A 280 6.67 -15.42 -15.85
C GLY A 280 5.73 -14.24 -16.16
N ILE A 281 4.99 -13.71 -15.19
CA ILE A 281 4.12 -12.54 -15.39
C ILE A 281 4.67 -11.29 -14.68
N PRO A 282 4.47 -10.09 -15.26
CA PRO A 282 5.02 -8.87 -14.72
C PRO A 282 4.21 -8.37 -13.49
N ALA A 283 4.92 -8.04 -12.41
CA ALA A 283 4.37 -7.59 -11.14
C ALA A 283 5.26 -6.51 -10.50
N GLU A 284 4.67 -5.63 -9.69
CA GLU A 284 5.40 -4.59 -8.98
C GLU A 284 6.33 -5.18 -7.90
N SER A 285 7.53 -4.62 -7.77
CA SER A 285 8.34 -4.77 -6.56
C SER A 285 7.80 -3.86 -5.44
N LEU A 286 8.26 -4.02 -4.20
CA LEU A 286 7.81 -3.16 -3.12
C LEU A 286 8.31 -1.74 -3.37
N MET A 287 7.38 -0.82 -3.63
CA MET A 287 7.70 0.59 -3.73
C MET A 287 8.06 1.14 -2.35
N VAL A 288 9.33 1.52 -2.20
CA VAL A 288 9.80 2.23 -1.02
C VAL A 288 9.67 3.71 -1.30
N ASN A 289 8.64 4.29 -0.72
CA ASN A 289 8.51 5.72 -0.56
C ASN A 289 8.42 6.02 0.93
N ASP A 290 8.41 7.29 1.28
CA ASP A 290 8.45 7.68 2.68
C ASP A 290 7.20 7.26 3.49
N ALA A 291 6.05 7.09 2.82
CA ALA A 291 4.85 6.52 3.43
C ALA A 291 5.03 5.02 3.72
N THR A 292 5.81 4.30 2.92
CA THR A 292 6.24 2.92 3.20
C THR A 292 7.29 2.89 4.32
N VAL A 293 8.28 3.79 4.30
CA VAL A 293 9.37 3.79 5.30
C VAL A 293 8.88 4.14 6.71
N SER A 294 7.97 5.11 6.83
CA SER A 294 7.36 5.51 8.12
C SER A 294 6.49 4.43 8.76
N ARG A 295 6.18 3.37 7.99
CA ARG A 295 5.38 2.23 8.42
C ARG A 295 6.23 1.00 8.78
N LEU A 296 7.56 1.09 8.63
CA LEU A 296 8.49 0.01 9.02
C LEU A 296 8.76 0.08 10.53
N PRO A 297 9.04 -1.06 11.19
CA PRO A 297 9.61 -1.06 12.54
C PRO A 297 10.86 -0.16 12.61
N PRO A 298 11.12 0.56 13.72
CA PRO A 298 12.20 1.55 13.80
C PRO A 298 13.58 1.04 13.34
N GLU A 299 13.97 -0.16 13.76
CA GLU A 299 15.24 -0.80 13.37
C GLU A 299 15.35 -1.01 11.85
N LEU A 300 14.24 -1.38 11.22
CA LEU A 300 14.14 -1.66 9.79
C LEU A 300 13.97 -0.35 8.98
N ALA A 301 13.26 0.63 9.54
CA ALA A 301 13.14 1.98 9.00
C ALA A 301 14.51 2.67 8.99
N ASP A 302 15.28 2.55 10.07
CA ASP A 302 16.62 3.12 10.19
C ASP A 302 17.61 2.39 9.28
N GLU A 303 17.51 1.07 9.12
CA GLU A 303 18.32 0.34 8.12
C GLU A 303 17.97 0.81 6.70
N VAL A 304 16.69 0.90 6.34
CA VAL A 304 16.25 1.36 5.01
C VAL A 304 16.66 2.83 4.78
N LYS A 305 16.52 3.72 5.77
CA LYS A 305 16.94 5.12 5.68
C LYS A 305 18.46 5.27 5.59
N ALA A 306 19.22 4.50 6.37
CA ALA A 306 20.68 4.54 6.38
C ALA A 306 21.26 3.96 5.08
N ARG A 307 20.61 2.93 4.53
CA ARG A 307 21.05 2.23 3.33
C ARG A 307 20.58 2.90 2.04
N PHE A 308 19.51 3.69 2.11
CA PHE A 308 18.91 4.41 0.99
C PHE A 308 18.56 5.87 1.34
N PRO A 309 19.56 6.73 1.65
CA PRO A 309 19.31 8.13 1.96
C PRO A 309 18.68 8.86 0.75
N GLY A 310 17.45 9.36 0.92
CA GLY A 310 16.72 10.12 -0.11
C GLY A 310 15.91 9.29 -1.12
N LEU A 311 15.63 8.01 -0.83
CA LEU A 311 14.89 7.12 -1.73
C LEU A 311 13.38 7.40 -1.70
N SER A 312 12.93 8.37 -2.50
CA SER A 312 11.51 8.58 -2.80
C SER A 312 11.22 8.00 -4.18
N GLN A 313 10.83 6.73 -4.22
CA GLN A 313 10.49 6.08 -5.48
C GLN A 313 9.14 6.58 -5.99
N ASN A 314 9.09 6.93 -7.28
CA ASN A 314 7.86 7.28 -7.95
C ASN A 314 7.19 6.02 -8.49
N GLN A 315 5.86 5.99 -8.43
CA GLN A 315 5.06 4.91 -9.01
C GLN A 315 5.31 4.81 -10.51
N HIS A 316 5.29 3.58 -11.04
CA HIS A 316 5.44 3.34 -12.46
C HIS A 316 4.27 3.98 -13.25
N PHE A 317 4.52 4.47 -14.46
CA PHE A 317 3.55 5.23 -15.27
C PHE A 317 2.51 4.30 -15.95
N GLY A 318 1.67 3.65 -15.14
CA GLY A 318 0.47 2.92 -15.59
C GLY A 318 -0.81 3.64 -15.17
N THR A 319 -1.94 3.35 -15.84
CA THR A 319 -3.25 3.73 -15.32
C THR A 319 -3.62 2.73 -14.23
N GLU A 320 -3.83 3.19 -12.99
CA GLU A 320 -4.31 2.31 -11.91
C GLU A 320 -5.76 1.92 -12.22
N ALA A 321 -6.03 0.62 -12.32
CA ALA A 321 -7.34 0.13 -12.71
C ALA A 321 -8.15 -0.37 -11.51
N THR A 322 -9.38 0.13 -11.41
CA THR A 322 -10.38 -0.35 -10.46
C THR A 322 -11.13 -1.57 -11.01
N ARG A 323 -11.83 -2.29 -10.13
CA ARG A 323 -12.75 -3.38 -10.53
C ARG A 323 -13.72 -2.95 -11.63
N GLN A 324 -14.34 -1.77 -11.49
CA GLN A 324 -15.28 -1.24 -12.48
C GLN A 324 -14.62 -1.02 -13.85
N LEU A 325 -13.39 -0.51 -13.87
CA LEU A 325 -12.65 -0.33 -15.12
C LEU A 325 -12.37 -1.68 -15.79
N LEU A 326 -11.96 -2.67 -15.00
CA LEU A 326 -11.74 -4.03 -15.47
C LEU A 326 -13.01 -4.69 -16.01
N ASP A 327 -14.15 -4.53 -15.34
CA ASP A 327 -15.42 -5.07 -15.81
C ASP A 327 -15.80 -4.46 -17.16
N MET A 328 -15.57 -3.16 -17.39
CA MET A 328 -15.78 -2.55 -18.71
C MET A 328 -14.83 -3.10 -19.78
N ILE A 329 -13.57 -3.35 -19.42
CA ILE A 329 -12.55 -3.92 -20.31
C ILE A 329 -12.91 -5.36 -20.71
N TRP A 330 -13.30 -6.18 -19.73
CA TRP A 330 -13.55 -7.60 -19.92
C TRP A 330 -14.98 -7.91 -20.40
N ALA A 331 -15.95 -7.01 -20.15
CA ALA A 331 -17.29 -7.10 -20.71
C ALA A 331 -17.36 -6.63 -22.18
N ALA A 332 -16.36 -5.89 -22.66
CA ALA A 332 -16.24 -5.61 -24.09
C ALA A 332 -16.11 -6.95 -24.84
N PRO A 333 -16.94 -7.22 -25.86
CA PRO A 333 -16.99 -8.53 -26.51
C PRO A 333 -15.61 -8.89 -27.04
N THR A 334 -15.10 -10.01 -26.54
CA THR A 334 -13.77 -10.54 -26.79
C THR A 334 -13.55 -10.70 -28.30
N ARG A 335 -12.82 -9.77 -28.92
CA ARG A 335 -12.12 -10.10 -30.18
C ARG A 335 -10.91 -10.93 -29.80
N GLN A 336 -11.18 -12.23 -29.65
CA GLN A 336 -10.28 -13.38 -29.62
C GLN A 336 -8.81 -13.05 -29.27
N PHE A 337 -8.40 -13.45 -28.06
CA PHE A 337 -7.04 -13.92 -27.86
C PHE A 337 -6.77 -15.01 -28.91
N GLY A 338 -5.91 -14.70 -29.87
CA GLY A 338 -5.67 -15.55 -31.04
C GLY A 338 -5.22 -16.94 -30.61
N ARG A 339 -6.07 -17.93 -30.87
CA ARG A 339 -5.58 -19.30 -31.10
C ARG A 339 -4.67 -19.23 -32.33
N GLY A 340 -3.37 -19.35 -32.13
CA GLY A 340 -2.44 -19.72 -33.18
C GLY A 340 -2.89 -21.06 -33.77
N GLY A 341 -3.54 -21.00 -34.94
CA GLY A 341 -3.83 -22.17 -35.74
C GLY A 341 -2.54 -22.62 -36.43
N GLY A 342 -1.89 -23.62 -35.86
CA GLY A 342 -0.94 -24.45 -36.59
C GLY A 342 -1.71 -25.43 -37.47
N ARG A 343 -1.60 -25.26 -38.78
CA ARG A 343 -1.23 -26.30 -39.75
C ARG A 343 -0.96 -25.68 -41.11
#